data_AF-A0AA91PUV0-F1
#
_entry.id   AF-A0AA91PUV0-F1
#
_cell.length_a   1.000
_cell.length_b   1.000
_cell.length_c   1.000
_cell.angle_alpha   90.00
_cell.angle_beta   90.00
_cell.angle_gamma   90.00
#
_symmetry.space_group_name_H-M   'P 1'
#
loop_
_entity.id
_entity.type
_entity.pdbx_description
1 polymer ?
#
loop_
_entity_poly.entity_id
_entity_poly.type
_entity_poly.pdbx_seq_one_letter_code
_entity_poly.pdbx_strand_id
1 'polypeptide(L)'
;MFGDVLNQVTSFLTKNPSEVVYMRLKQENSSVNDQIFNQVLNEKYLKNSCWKDFFYYGNSNPTLGETRGKIVILRNFLGNSVGISYPSQFDIQDYWEPVNPEDKRWAIEQQLVKSTKSGGTDNIKYINYLSASNFFYQIKGFAGKMNPFVVDYIRNNQMKHAGIVIADYPSSELVNSVIDLNQRLLKNPENYGVYDSSIVTIQTLLDTNKIVDWNQANDLGIIYPNKNGSNQKWQMWYDSNTKAYRIHTYDYGHLALRQATTPYNTSRYNVVIERADDSNRGLWQLIPAGEHGKNKVYYLKNCASNLYLDVKNSVHNQSGELITYPYTGKTNQKFVINVIR
;
A
#
# COMPACT_ATOMS: atom_id res chain seq x y z
N MET A 1 -7.67 24.60 -19.00
CA MET A 1 -8.59 25.47 -18.21
C MET A 1 -9.33 24.62 -17.17
N PHE A 2 -10.05 25.21 -16.20
CA PHE A 2 -10.73 24.45 -15.15
C PHE A 2 -11.72 23.39 -15.69
N GLY A 3 -12.43 23.71 -16.78
CA GLY A 3 -13.33 22.76 -17.45
C GLY A 3 -12.65 21.47 -17.96
N ASP A 4 -11.38 21.54 -18.37
CA ASP A 4 -10.65 20.34 -18.83
C ASP A 4 -10.38 19.38 -17.69
N VAL A 5 -10.10 19.91 -16.50
CA VAL A 5 -9.97 19.11 -15.27
C VAL A 5 -11.29 18.46 -14.91
N LEU A 6 -12.40 19.21 -14.99
CA LEU A 6 -13.74 18.65 -14.74
C LEU A 6 -14.08 17.55 -15.74
N ASN A 7 -13.76 17.70 -17.03
CA ASN A 7 -13.99 16.65 -18.02
C ASN A 7 -13.20 15.36 -17.71
N GLN A 8 -11.95 15.47 -17.28
CA GLN A 8 -11.15 14.30 -16.89
C GLN A 8 -11.71 13.63 -15.63
N VAL A 9 -12.02 14.42 -14.60
CA VAL A 9 -12.56 13.92 -13.32
C VAL A 9 -13.93 13.25 -13.52
N THR A 10 -14.83 13.86 -14.29
CA THR A 10 -16.16 13.29 -14.52
C THR A 10 -16.10 12.04 -15.38
N SER A 11 -15.17 11.96 -16.35
CA SER A 11 -14.90 10.71 -17.07
C SER A 11 -14.37 9.60 -16.13
N PHE A 12 -13.47 9.95 -15.21
CA PHE A 12 -12.99 9.01 -14.19
C PHE A 12 -14.12 8.52 -13.28
N LEU A 13 -14.93 9.42 -12.73
CA LEU A 13 -16.04 9.07 -11.84
C LEU A 13 -17.14 8.26 -12.56
N THR A 14 -17.36 8.51 -13.86
CA THR A 14 -18.29 7.71 -14.67
C THR A 14 -17.79 6.26 -14.83
N LYS A 15 -16.48 6.07 -15.01
CA LYS A 15 -15.86 4.74 -15.12
C LYS A 15 -15.71 4.04 -13.76
N ASN A 16 -15.64 4.82 -12.68
CA ASN A 16 -15.40 4.34 -11.32
C ASN A 16 -16.44 4.95 -10.36
N PRO A 17 -17.72 4.54 -10.44
CA PRO A 17 -18.81 5.18 -9.69
C PRO A 17 -18.71 4.95 -8.18
N SER A 18 -17.87 4.02 -7.73
CA SER A 18 -17.56 3.80 -6.32
C SER A 18 -16.66 4.86 -5.72
N GLU A 19 -15.96 5.65 -6.54
CA GLU A 19 -14.93 6.60 -6.12
C GLU A 19 -15.49 7.99 -5.85
N VAL A 20 -14.71 8.82 -5.15
CA VAL A 20 -15.01 10.23 -4.88
C VAL A 20 -13.75 11.04 -5.15
N VAL A 21 -13.91 12.25 -5.68
CA VAL A 21 -12.79 13.18 -5.85
C VAL A 21 -12.97 14.40 -4.97
N TYR A 22 -12.05 14.60 -4.03
CA TYR A 22 -11.95 15.84 -3.26
C TYR A 22 -11.12 16.86 -4.05
N MET A 23 -11.68 18.05 -4.28
CA MET A 23 -11.08 19.07 -5.13
C MET A 23 -10.93 20.38 -4.37
N ARG A 24 -9.69 20.71 -3.98
CA ARG A 24 -9.38 22.01 -3.38
C ARG A 24 -9.41 23.09 -4.46
N LEU A 25 -10.25 24.10 -4.23
CA LEU A 25 -10.34 25.28 -5.08
C LEU A 25 -9.81 26.50 -4.33
N LYS A 26 -8.81 27.16 -4.91
CA LYS A 26 -8.12 28.34 -4.38
C LYS A 26 -7.88 29.33 -5.53
N GLN A 27 -7.93 30.62 -5.24
CA GLN A 27 -7.47 31.67 -6.14
C GLN A 27 -5.93 31.79 -6.03
N GLU A 28 -5.19 31.42 -7.07
CA GLU A 28 -3.71 31.36 -7.01
C GLU A 28 -3.02 32.68 -7.42
N ASN A 29 -3.48 33.31 -8.51
CA ASN A 29 -2.98 34.60 -8.99
C ASN A 29 -4.15 35.43 -9.53
N SER A 30 -4.98 35.92 -8.62
CA SER A 30 -6.21 36.64 -8.92
C SER A 30 -6.30 37.88 -8.05
N SER A 31 -6.71 38.99 -8.66
CA SER A 31 -7.07 40.23 -7.96
C SER A 31 -8.59 40.39 -7.80
N VAL A 32 -9.40 39.44 -8.30
CA VAL A 32 -10.86 39.52 -8.14
C VAL A 32 -11.27 39.10 -6.74
N ASN A 33 -12.30 39.75 -6.20
CA ASN A 33 -12.85 39.38 -4.91
C ASN A 33 -13.60 38.04 -4.98
N ASP A 34 -13.84 37.43 -3.81
CA ASP A 34 -14.52 36.15 -3.71
C ASP A 34 -15.96 36.19 -4.25
N GLN A 35 -16.62 37.35 -4.26
CA GLN A 35 -17.98 37.47 -4.81
C GLN A 35 -17.98 37.19 -6.32
N ILE A 36 -17.05 37.79 -7.07
CA ILE A 36 -16.90 37.57 -8.52
C ILE A 36 -16.46 36.12 -8.78
N PHE A 37 -15.50 35.62 -8.00
CA PHE A 37 -15.07 34.22 -8.11
C PHE A 37 -16.25 33.25 -7.91
N ASN A 38 -17.09 33.50 -6.90
CA ASN A 38 -18.30 32.73 -6.64
C ASN A 38 -19.32 32.81 -7.77
N GLN A 39 -19.54 34.00 -8.33
CA GLN A 39 -20.43 34.17 -9.46
C GLN A 39 -19.97 33.29 -10.63
N VAL A 40 -18.69 33.34 -10.98
CA VAL A 40 -18.11 32.52 -12.05
C VAL A 40 -18.21 31.02 -11.73
N LEU A 41 -17.85 30.61 -10.51
CA LEU A 41 -17.95 29.21 -10.08
C LEU A 41 -19.39 28.68 -10.20
N ASN A 42 -20.35 29.44 -9.70
CA ASN A 42 -21.76 29.08 -9.68
C ASN A 42 -22.34 29.00 -11.10
N GLU A 43 -22.14 30.04 -11.90
CA GLU A 43 -22.78 30.20 -13.20
C GLU A 43 -22.13 29.34 -14.28
N LYS A 44 -20.79 29.27 -14.34
CA LYS A 44 -20.09 28.59 -15.42
C LYS A 44 -19.84 27.10 -15.17
N TYR A 45 -19.78 26.68 -13.91
CA TYR A 45 -19.37 25.32 -13.55
C TYR A 45 -20.44 24.57 -12.74
N LEU A 46 -20.87 25.09 -11.59
CA LEU A 46 -21.82 24.35 -10.73
C LEU A 46 -23.22 24.22 -11.33
N LYS A 47 -23.68 25.17 -12.14
CA LYS A 47 -24.97 25.10 -12.85
C LYS A 47 -24.86 24.50 -14.25
N ASN A 48 -23.65 24.22 -14.72
CA ASN A 48 -23.42 23.71 -16.07
C ASN A 48 -23.97 22.28 -16.20
N SER A 49 -24.82 22.04 -17.19
CA SER A 49 -25.46 20.74 -17.42
C SER A 49 -24.47 19.59 -17.61
N CYS A 50 -23.23 19.86 -18.03
CA CYS A 50 -22.20 18.83 -18.21
C CYS A 50 -21.66 18.28 -16.88
N TRP A 51 -21.70 19.07 -15.81
CA TRP A 51 -20.99 18.75 -14.56
C TRP A 51 -21.85 18.86 -13.30
N LYS A 52 -22.99 19.56 -13.34
CA LYS A 52 -23.84 19.81 -12.16
C LYS A 52 -24.14 18.52 -11.37
N ASP A 53 -24.42 17.42 -12.07
CA ASP A 53 -24.80 16.16 -11.43
C ASP A 53 -23.61 15.41 -10.82
N PHE A 54 -22.38 15.87 -11.05
CA PHE A 54 -21.18 15.33 -10.42
C PHE A 54 -20.78 16.10 -9.16
N PHE A 55 -21.33 17.27 -8.85
CA PHE A 55 -20.96 17.98 -7.61
C PHE A 55 -21.75 17.50 -6.40
N TYR A 56 -21.08 17.43 -5.25
CA TYR A 56 -21.75 17.38 -3.95
C TYR A 56 -22.08 18.81 -3.50
N TYR A 57 -23.37 19.09 -3.27
CA TYR A 57 -23.86 20.44 -2.92
C TYR A 57 -23.96 20.71 -1.42
N GLY A 58 -23.68 19.73 -0.56
CA GLY A 58 -23.67 19.94 0.88
C GLY A 58 -22.41 20.64 1.39
N ASN A 59 -22.43 21.05 2.66
CA ASN A 59 -21.35 21.79 3.33
C ASN A 59 -20.89 21.18 4.66
N SER A 60 -21.48 20.04 5.05
CA SER A 60 -21.14 19.26 6.24
C SER A 60 -19.96 18.31 5.96
N ASN A 61 -19.58 17.51 6.96
CA ASN A 61 -18.67 16.37 6.79
C ASN A 61 -19.46 15.17 6.22
N PRO A 62 -19.35 14.87 4.91
CA PRO A 62 -20.16 13.84 4.30
C PRO A 62 -19.59 12.44 4.58
N THR A 63 -20.46 11.45 4.57
CA THR A 63 -20.07 10.04 4.47
C THR A 63 -19.61 9.70 3.05
N LEU A 64 -18.88 8.59 2.91
CA LEU A 64 -18.56 8.06 1.59
C LEU A 64 -19.82 7.75 0.77
N GLY A 65 -20.85 7.18 1.40
CA GLY A 65 -22.11 6.84 0.71
C GLY A 65 -22.78 8.04 0.05
N GLU A 66 -22.73 9.22 0.67
CA GLU A 66 -23.30 10.46 0.13
C GLU A 66 -22.48 11.05 -1.04
N THR A 67 -21.22 10.63 -1.20
CA THR A 67 -20.26 11.29 -2.10
C THR A 67 -19.68 10.39 -3.19
N ARG A 68 -19.99 9.09 -3.22
CA ARG A 68 -19.62 8.20 -4.34
C ARG A 68 -20.15 8.75 -5.67
N GLY A 69 -19.28 8.76 -6.69
CA GLY A 69 -19.54 9.33 -8.00
C GLY A 69 -19.54 10.87 -8.04
N LYS A 70 -19.12 11.55 -6.95
CA LYS A 70 -19.16 13.02 -6.84
C LYS A 70 -17.78 13.66 -6.69
N ILE A 71 -17.76 14.96 -7.00
CA ILE A 71 -16.71 15.91 -6.70
C ILE A 71 -17.13 16.66 -5.43
N VAL A 72 -16.31 16.56 -4.39
CA VAL A 72 -16.49 17.33 -3.15
C VAL A 72 -15.52 18.51 -3.17
N ILE A 73 -16.05 19.73 -3.25
CA ILE A 73 -15.22 20.93 -3.23
C ILE A 73 -14.68 21.17 -1.82
N LEU A 74 -13.37 21.38 -1.72
CA LEU A 74 -12.72 21.95 -0.54
C LEU A 74 -12.48 23.44 -0.81
N ARG A 75 -13.31 24.29 -0.19
CA ARG A 75 -13.36 25.72 -0.45
C ARG A 75 -12.23 26.45 0.26
N ASN A 76 -11.30 27.02 -0.50
CA ASN A 76 -10.27 27.94 0.00
C ASN A 76 -10.58 29.38 -0.47
N PHE A 77 -11.82 29.80 -0.27
CA PHE A 77 -12.39 31.13 -0.57
C PHE A 77 -13.69 31.28 0.26
N LEU A 78 -14.14 32.51 0.47
CA LEU A 78 -15.33 32.83 1.27
C LEU A 78 -16.61 32.87 0.42
N GLY A 79 -17.78 32.95 1.06
CA GLY A 79 -19.04 33.34 0.41
C GLY A 79 -19.79 32.27 -0.38
N ASN A 80 -19.50 30.98 -0.20
CA ASN A 80 -20.19 29.87 -0.88
C ASN A 80 -20.65 28.78 0.10
N SER A 81 -21.79 28.15 -0.19
CA SER A 81 -22.37 27.06 0.60
C SER A 81 -22.17 25.67 -0.02
N VAL A 82 -21.50 25.56 -1.17
CA VAL A 82 -21.24 24.28 -1.85
C VAL A 82 -19.85 23.77 -1.47
N GLY A 83 -19.79 22.63 -0.79
CA GLY A 83 -18.55 22.00 -0.36
C GLY A 83 -18.07 22.44 1.02
N ILE A 84 -16.98 21.81 1.44
CA ILE A 84 -16.45 21.88 2.80
C ILE A 84 -15.48 23.06 2.90
N SER A 85 -15.56 23.83 3.98
CA SER A 85 -14.59 24.92 4.22
C SER A 85 -13.20 24.32 4.50
N TYR A 86 -12.26 24.51 3.57
CA TYR A 86 -10.90 23.97 3.66
C TYR A 86 -10.12 24.50 4.88
N PRO A 87 -10.02 25.83 5.13
CA PRO A 87 -9.18 26.32 6.22
C PRO A 87 -9.77 26.09 7.62
N SER A 88 -11.09 25.93 7.75
CA SER A 88 -11.77 25.91 9.07
C SER A 88 -12.31 24.55 9.50
N GLN A 89 -12.18 23.51 8.67
CA GLN A 89 -12.70 22.17 8.96
C GLN A 89 -11.61 21.10 9.05
N PHE A 90 -10.36 21.47 8.83
CA PHE A 90 -9.23 20.55 8.75
C PHE A 90 -8.11 20.99 9.69
N ASP A 91 -7.43 20.03 10.33
CA ASP A 91 -6.12 20.25 10.95
C ASP A 91 -5.08 20.07 9.84
N ILE A 92 -4.40 21.15 9.46
CA ILE A 92 -3.54 21.20 8.28
C ILE A 92 -2.10 21.44 8.70
N GLN A 93 -1.21 20.53 8.33
CA GLN A 93 0.21 20.82 8.22
C GLN A 93 0.51 21.23 6.78
N ASP A 94 1.04 22.44 6.58
CA ASP A 94 1.43 22.97 5.26
C ASP A 94 2.72 23.80 5.37
N TYR A 95 3.75 23.23 6.04
CA TYR A 95 5.05 23.90 6.13
C TYR A 95 5.77 23.80 4.79
N TRP A 96 5.42 24.68 3.85
CA TRP A 96 5.82 24.59 2.44
C TRP A 96 7.21 25.17 2.16
N GLU A 97 7.72 26.07 3.01
CA GLU A 97 9.06 26.67 2.91
C GLU A 97 9.94 26.35 4.15
N PRO A 98 10.35 25.08 4.32
CA PRO A 98 11.21 24.67 5.42
C PRO A 98 12.64 25.22 5.26
N VAL A 99 13.40 25.35 6.35
CA VAL A 99 14.83 25.72 6.24
C VAL A 99 15.62 24.57 5.62
N ASN A 100 15.33 23.34 6.05
CA ASN A 100 15.97 22.13 5.54
C ASN A 100 14.99 20.93 5.47
N PRO A 101 15.37 19.81 4.81
CA PRO A 101 14.54 18.61 4.74
C PRO A 101 14.15 17.96 6.07
N GLU A 102 14.96 18.12 7.12
CA GLU A 102 14.67 17.56 8.44
C GLU A 102 13.54 18.33 9.13
N ASP A 103 13.47 19.65 8.98
CA ASP A 103 12.35 20.43 9.54
C ASP A 103 11.03 20.05 8.88
N LYS A 104 11.06 19.82 7.56
CA LYS A 104 9.89 19.33 6.82
C LYS A 104 9.48 17.94 7.29
N ARG A 105 10.46 17.04 7.43
CA ARG A 105 10.26 15.68 7.94
C ARG A 105 9.61 15.72 9.32
N TRP A 106 10.13 16.55 10.22
CA TRP A 106 9.60 16.71 11.57
C TRP A 106 8.14 17.18 11.54
N ALA A 107 7.81 18.19 10.74
CA ALA A 107 6.45 18.69 10.65
C ALA A 107 5.48 17.63 10.07
N ILE A 108 5.91 16.88 9.05
CA ILE A 108 5.15 15.74 8.51
C ILE A 108 4.93 14.69 9.60
N GLU A 109 5.98 14.33 10.34
CA GLU A 109 5.93 13.34 11.41
C GLU A 109 4.96 13.73 12.52
N GLN A 110 4.98 15.00 12.96
CA GLN A 110 4.04 15.47 13.99
C GLN A 110 2.58 15.31 13.54
N GLN A 111 2.28 15.59 12.27
CA GLN A 111 0.93 15.43 11.74
C GLN A 111 0.52 13.96 11.59
N LEU A 112 1.46 13.07 11.23
CA LEU A 112 1.25 11.62 11.25
C LEU A 112 1.01 11.09 12.67
N VAL A 113 1.72 11.61 13.68
CA VAL A 113 1.51 11.27 15.09
C VAL A 113 0.10 11.65 15.53
N LYS A 114 -0.37 12.86 15.20
CA LYS A 114 -1.74 13.30 15.53
C LYS A 114 -2.79 12.40 14.89
N SER A 115 -2.72 12.23 13.57
CA SER A 115 -3.68 11.41 12.83
C SER A 115 -3.67 9.95 13.30
N THR A 116 -2.51 9.38 13.63
CA THR A 116 -2.42 8.03 14.19
C THR A 116 -3.08 7.90 15.54
N LYS A 117 -2.84 8.86 16.44
CA LYS A 117 -3.47 8.89 17.77
C LYS A 117 -4.99 9.01 17.67
N SER A 118 -5.52 9.76 16.71
CA SER A 118 -6.96 9.90 16.49
C SER A 118 -7.66 8.57 16.14
N GLY A 119 -6.94 7.68 15.45
CA GLY A 119 -7.51 6.47 14.83
C GLY A 119 -8.68 6.75 13.87
N GLY A 120 -8.86 8.00 13.42
CA GLY A 120 -10.00 8.43 12.62
C GLY A 120 -11.32 8.59 13.42
N THR A 121 -11.27 8.65 14.75
CA THR A 121 -12.47 8.61 15.61
C THR A 121 -12.80 9.92 16.33
N ASP A 122 -11.92 10.93 16.25
CA ASP A 122 -12.08 12.20 16.96
C ASP A 122 -12.82 13.28 16.15
N ASN A 123 -13.36 12.93 14.99
CA ASN A 123 -14.01 13.82 14.03
C ASN A 123 -13.11 14.92 13.43
N ILE A 124 -11.80 14.86 13.65
CA ILE A 124 -10.82 15.78 13.04
C ILE A 124 -10.39 15.23 11.68
N LYS A 125 -10.37 16.11 10.68
CA LYS A 125 -9.90 15.79 9.33
C LYS A 125 -8.47 16.31 9.19
N TYR A 126 -7.50 15.42 9.19
CA TYR A 126 -6.09 15.78 9.09
C TYR A 126 -5.66 15.88 7.63
N ILE A 127 -4.94 16.95 7.27
CA ILE A 127 -4.22 17.07 6.01
C ILE A 127 -2.73 17.23 6.31
N ASN A 128 -1.90 16.52 5.56
CA ASN A 128 -0.45 16.55 5.68
C ASN A 128 0.18 16.76 4.29
N TYR A 129 0.82 17.92 4.09
CA TYR A 129 1.51 18.22 2.85
C TYR A 129 2.97 17.74 2.93
N LEU A 130 3.33 16.81 2.06
CA LEU A 130 4.72 16.36 1.89
C LEU A 130 5.51 17.35 1.01
N SER A 131 4.79 18.09 0.14
CA SER A 131 5.34 19.10 -0.76
C SER A 131 6.04 20.23 -0.01
N ALA A 132 7.19 20.64 -0.52
CA ALA A 132 7.95 21.78 -0.03
C ALA A 132 8.94 22.25 -1.09
N SER A 133 9.37 23.50 -0.96
CA SER A 133 10.47 24.07 -1.73
C SER A 133 11.12 25.20 -0.96
N ASN A 134 12.41 25.40 -1.13
CA ASN A 134 13.10 26.60 -0.67
C ASN A 134 14.22 26.96 -1.65
N PHE A 135 14.96 28.03 -1.37
CA PHE A 135 16.06 28.49 -2.21
C PHE A 135 17.15 27.43 -2.46
N PHE A 136 17.45 26.59 -1.47
CA PHE A 136 18.52 25.58 -1.52
C PHE A 136 18.04 24.20 -2.01
N TYR A 137 16.75 23.91 -1.89
CA TYR A 137 16.15 22.61 -2.17
C TYR A 137 14.94 22.77 -3.08
N GLN A 138 15.08 22.26 -4.31
CA GLN A 138 14.00 22.24 -5.28
C GLN A 138 12.92 21.21 -4.91
N ILE A 139 11.72 21.38 -5.47
CA ILE A 139 10.52 20.55 -5.24
C ILE A 139 10.84 19.04 -5.37
N LYS A 140 11.55 18.64 -6.43
CA LYS A 140 11.94 17.23 -6.65
C LYS A 140 12.87 16.69 -5.55
N GLY A 141 13.73 17.54 -5.00
CA GLY A 141 14.64 17.19 -3.92
C GLY A 141 13.90 16.90 -2.60
N PHE A 142 12.86 17.69 -2.29
CA PHE A 142 11.98 17.39 -1.17
C PHE A 142 11.14 16.13 -1.41
N ALA A 143 10.49 16.01 -2.57
CA ALA A 143 9.67 14.84 -2.91
C ALA A 143 10.47 13.52 -2.80
N GLY A 144 11.71 13.51 -3.31
CA GLY A 144 12.60 12.36 -3.24
C GLY A 144 13.02 11.94 -1.82
N LYS A 145 12.85 12.82 -0.82
CA LYS A 145 13.13 12.51 0.59
C LYS A 145 11.85 12.27 1.41
N MET A 146 10.81 13.07 1.19
CA MET A 146 9.59 13.04 1.99
C MET A 146 8.70 11.85 1.62
N ASN A 147 8.61 11.48 0.34
CA ASN A 147 7.77 10.36 -0.09
C ASN A 147 8.28 9.01 0.48
N PRO A 148 9.58 8.65 0.35
CA PRO A 148 10.10 7.42 0.96
C PRO A 148 10.01 7.44 2.49
N PHE A 149 10.24 8.60 3.11
CA PHE A 149 10.08 8.74 4.56
C PHE A 149 8.68 8.33 5.03
N VAL A 150 7.62 8.82 4.37
CA VAL A 150 6.25 8.48 4.77
C VAL A 150 5.93 7.02 4.52
N VAL A 151 6.45 6.43 3.43
CA VAL A 151 6.36 4.99 3.17
C VAL A 151 6.97 4.20 4.33
N ASP A 152 8.22 4.50 4.69
CA ASP A 152 8.92 3.83 5.79
C ASP A 152 8.19 4.04 7.12
N TYR A 153 7.65 5.25 7.33
CA TYR A 153 6.88 5.55 8.54
C TYR A 153 5.61 4.69 8.62
N ILE A 154 4.86 4.55 7.53
CA ILE A 154 3.65 3.71 7.49
C ILE A 154 3.99 2.23 7.72
N ARG A 155 5.09 1.74 7.15
CA ARG A 155 5.49 0.33 7.24
C ARG A 155 6.01 -0.04 8.64
N ASN A 156 6.86 0.81 9.19
CA ASN A 156 7.59 0.51 10.43
C ASN A 156 6.81 0.89 11.69
N ASN A 157 5.78 1.74 11.56
CA ASN A 157 4.91 2.09 12.66
C ASN A 157 3.55 1.41 12.51
N GLN A 158 2.93 0.99 13.62
CA GLN A 158 1.56 0.48 13.62
C GLN A 158 0.55 1.61 13.45
N MET A 159 0.65 2.31 12.32
CA MET A 159 -0.25 3.40 11.94
C MET A 159 -1.69 2.89 11.90
N LYS A 160 -2.60 3.72 12.39
CA LYS A 160 -4.05 3.45 12.35
C LYS A 160 -4.79 4.40 11.42
N HIS A 161 -4.22 5.56 11.12
CA HIS A 161 -4.87 6.56 10.27
C HIS A 161 -3.81 7.58 9.84
N ALA A 162 -3.67 7.86 8.55
CA ALA A 162 -2.71 8.84 8.03
C ALA A 162 -3.35 10.22 7.76
N GLY A 163 -4.68 10.34 7.81
CA GLY A 163 -5.39 11.49 7.26
C GLY A 163 -5.30 11.55 5.73
N ILE A 164 -5.39 12.76 5.19
CA ILE A 164 -5.22 13.05 3.76
C ILE A 164 -3.76 13.45 3.52
N VAL A 165 -3.05 12.67 2.71
CA VAL A 165 -1.65 12.91 2.36
C VAL A 165 -1.59 13.59 0.99
N ILE A 166 -0.99 14.78 0.91
CA ILE A 166 -0.80 15.54 -0.33
C ILE A 166 0.69 15.54 -0.67
N ALA A 167 1.06 15.14 -1.88
CA ALA A 167 2.46 14.95 -2.25
C ALA A 167 2.77 15.45 -3.67
N ASP A 168 3.99 15.95 -3.84
CA ASP A 168 4.60 16.15 -5.16
C ASP A 168 5.24 14.85 -5.64
N TYR A 169 5.09 14.53 -6.93
CA TYR A 169 5.63 13.32 -7.56
C TYR A 169 5.39 12.03 -6.74
N PRO A 170 4.14 11.73 -6.32
CA PRO A 170 3.87 10.54 -5.53
C PRO A 170 4.26 9.28 -6.31
N SER A 171 5.05 8.41 -5.70
CA SER A 171 5.35 7.08 -6.25
C SER A 171 4.14 6.15 -6.06
N SER A 172 4.04 5.12 -6.90
CA SER A 172 3.06 4.04 -6.70
C SER A 172 3.19 3.42 -5.30
N GLU A 173 4.42 3.33 -4.80
CA GLU A 173 4.72 2.84 -3.46
C GLU A 173 4.08 3.70 -2.35
N LEU A 174 4.17 5.05 -2.45
CA LEU A 174 3.52 5.95 -1.50
C LEU A 174 1.99 5.85 -1.59
N VAL A 175 1.45 5.87 -2.82
CA VAL A 175 0.00 5.78 -3.06
C VAL A 175 -0.56 4.49 -2.47
N ASN A 176 0.07 3.35 -2.76
CA ASN A 176 -0.38 2.05 -2.26
C ASN A 176 -0.25 1.98 -0.73
N SER A 177 0.85 2.47 -0.14
CA SER A 177 1.02 2.46 1.31
C SER A 177 -0.12 3.18 2.06
N VAL A 178 -0.63 4.29 1.51
CA VAL A 178 -1.79 5.01 2.09
C VAL A 178 -3.11 4.27 1.86
N ILE A 179 -3.31 3.68 0.68
CA ILE A 179 -4.50 2.86 0.38
C ILE A 179 -4.55 1.63 1.29
N ASP A 180 -3.45 0.89 1.39
CA ASP A 180 -3.33 -0.36 2.13
C ASP A 180 -3.51 -0.15 3.64
N LEU A 181 -3.09 1.01 4.14
CA LEU A 181 -3.36 1.42 5.53
C LEU A 181 -4.86 1.43 5.83
N ASN A 182 -5.70 1.92 4.91
CA ASN A 182 -7.15 1.91 5.07
C ASN A 182 -7.72 0.49 4.95
N GLN A 183 -7.17 -0.34 4.06
CA GLN A 183 -7.61 -1.72 3.87
C GLN A 183 -7.30 -2.60 5.10
N ARG A 184 -6.17 -2.38 5.76
CA ARG A 184 -5.80 -3.02 7.04
C ARG A 184 -6.84 -2.78 8.15
N LEU A 185 -7.59 -1.68 8.07
CA LEU A 185 -8.64 -1.32 9.03
C LEU A 185 -10.01 -1.93 8.69
N LEU A 186 -10.24 -2.36 7.44
CA LEU A 186 -11.51 -2.94 6.95
C LEU A 186 -11.72 -4.42 7.33
N LYS A 187 -10.99 -4.90 8.35
CA LYS A 187 -11.14 -6.17 9.11
C LYS A 187 -12.13 -7.18 8.51
N ASN A 188 -11.71 -7.83 7.42
CA ASN A 188 -12.19 -9.16 7.08
C ASN A 188 -10.98 -10.02 6.68
N PRO A 189 -10.30 -10.69 7.63
CA PRO A 189 -8.99 -11.33 7.41
C PRO A 189 -8.97 -12.35 6.26
N GLU A 190 -10.12 -12.92 5.92
CA GLU A 190 -10.25 -13.90 4.84
C GLU A 190 -10.18 -13.29 3.44
N ASN A 191 -10.49 -11.99 3.29
CA ASN A 191 -10.47 -11.30 2.00
C ASN A 191 -9.15 -10.59 1.69
N TYR A 192 -8.28 -10.39 2.69
CA TYR A 192 -7.11 -9.51 2.58
C TYR A 192 -5.79 -10.18 2.96
N GLY A 193 -5.80 -11.47 3.26
CA GLY A 193 -4.61 -12.21 3.62
C GLY A 193 -4.11 -11.91 5.04
N VAL A 194 -4.17 -12.91 5.91
CA VAL A 194 -3.77 -12.83 7.33
C VAL A 194 -2.32 -12.33 7.54
N TYR A 195 -1.44 -12.48 6.55
CA TYR A 195 -0.04 -12.06 6.64
C TYR A 195 0.31 -10.84 5.79
N ASP A 196 -0.67 -10.16 5.20
CA ASP A 196 -0.37 -9.03 4.32
C ASP A 196 0.45 -7.93 5.02
N SER A 197 1.40 -7.36 4.27
CA SER A 197 2.38 -6.37 4.72
C SER A 197 3.27 -6.80 5.89
N SER A 198 3.24 -8.07 6.30
CA SER A 198 4.04 -8.58 7.41
C SER A 198 5.41 -9.04 6.93
N ILE A 199 6.43 -8.85 7.78
CA ILE A 199 7.72 -9.52 7.63
C ILE A 199 7.66 -10.84 8.39
N VAL A 200 8.03 -11.93 7.74
CA VAL A 200 7.92 -13.28 8.29
C VAL A 200 9.21 -14.08 8.14
N THR A 201 9.35 -15.12 8.96
CA THR A 201 10.17 -16.30 8.62
C THR A 201 9.23 -17.44 8.23
N ILE A 202 9.68 -18.31 7.33
CA ILE A 202 8.92 -19.48 6.85
C ILE A 202 9.66 -20.72 7.34
N GLN A 203 9.21 -21.33 8.42
CA GLN A 203 9.86 -22.48 9.05
C GLN A 203 9.36 -23.79 8.46
N THR A 204 10.25 -24.74 8.18
CA THR A 204 9.83 -26.08 7.75
C THR A 204 9.49 -26.95 8.96
N LEU A 205 8.46 -27.80 8.85
CA LEU A 205 8.17 -28.80 9.88
C LEU A 205 9.06 -30.05 9.80
N LEU A 206 9.93 -30.20 8.80
CA LEU A 206 10.90 -31.31 8.76
C LEU A 206 11.98 -31.18 9.84
N ASP A 207 12.41 -29.95 10.07
CA ASP A 207 13.39 -29.59 11.10
C ASP A 207 13.04 -28.16 11.54
N THR A 208 12.47 -28.04 12.73
CA THR A 208 12.00 -26.75 13.26
C THR A 208 13.15 -25.79 13.58
N ASN A 209 14.42 -26.19 13.46
CA ASN A 209 15.54 -25.26 13.52
C ASN A 209 15.84 -24.59 12.18
N LYS A 210 15.16 -25.00 11.10
CA LYS A 210 15.41 -24.52 9.73
C LYS A 210 14.26 -23.71 9.17
N ILE A 211 14.63 -22.70 8.38
CA ILE A 211 13.71 -21.77 7.74
C ILE A 211 14.08 -21.60 6.26
N VAL A 212 13.14 -21.13 5.45
CA VAL A 212 13.36 -20.78 4.05
C VAL A 212 14.36 -19.64 3.97
N ASP A 213 15.38 -19.85 3.15
CA ASP A 213 16.57 -19.04 3.02
C ASP A 213 16.90 -18.87 1.53
N TRP A 214 17.27 -17.66 1.13
CA TRP A 214 17.83 -17.38 -0.18
C TRP A 214 19.32 -17.73 -0.20
N ASN A 215 19.67 -18.77 -0.96
CA ASN A 215 21.06 -19.08 -1.27
C ASN A 215 21.60 -18.11 -2.33
N GLN A 216 22.26 -17.06 -1.86
CA GLN A 216 22.76 -15.97 -2.72
C GLN A 216 23.89 -16.40 -3.67
N ALA A 217 24.49 -17.59 -3.49
CA ALA A 217 25.53 -18.08 -4.40
C ALA A 217 24.97 -18.56 -5.75
N ASN A 218 23.69 -18.97 -5.79
CA ASN A 218 23.07 -19.53 -6.99
C ASN A 218 21.58 -19.19 -7.15
N ASP A 219 21.07 -18.27 -6.33
CA ASP A 219 19.70 -17.78 -6.34
C ASP A 219 18.62 -18.85 -6.13
N LEU A 220 18.98 -19.97 -5.51
CA LEU A 220 18.02 -21.02 -5.14
C LEU A 220 17.39 -20.76 -3.78
N GLY A 221 16.11 -21.11 -3.65
CA GLY A 221 15.47 -21.26 -2.36
C GLY A 221 15.94 -22.55 -1.69
N ILE A 222 16.36 -22.45 -0.44
CA ILE A 222 16.75 -23.59 0.39
C ILE A 222 16.08 -23.53 1.76
N ILE A 223 16.14 -24.61 2.52
CA ILE A 223 16.01 -24.58 3.97
C ILE A 223 17.40 -24.52 4.61
N TYR A 224 17.57 -23.63 5.58
CA TYR A 224 18.84 -23.43 6.28
C TYR A 224 18.60 -23.13 7.76
N PRO A 225 19.55 -23.43 8.68
CA PRO A 225 19.40 -23.07 10.09
C PRO A 225 19.04 -21.60 10.26
N ASN A 226 18.11 -21.30 11.18
CA ASN A 226 17.75 -19.92 11.49
C ASN A 226 18.97 -19.19 12.07
N LYS A 227 19.54 -18.28 11.28
CA LYS A 227 20.66 -17.41 11.64
C LYS A 227 20.22 -15.95 11.82
N ASN A 228 18.91 -15.68 11.76
CA ASN A 228 18.32 -14.34 11.78
C ASN A 228 18.88 -13.42 10.65
N GLY A 229 19.36 -14.02 9.55
CA GLY A 229 19.88 -13.30 8.39
C GLY A 229 18.77 -12.61 7.61
N SER A 230 19.09 -11.53 6.90
CA SER A 230 18.10 -10.82 6.08
C SER A 230 17.63 -11.64 4.87
N ASN A 231 18.48 -12.52 4.34
CA ASN A 231 18.16 -13.53 3.34
C ASN A 231 17.19 -14.63 3.84
N GLN A 232 16.79 -14.58 5.12
CA GLN A 232 15.84 -15.51 5.76
C GLN A 232 14.52 -14.83 6.16
N LYS A 233 14.36 -13.54 5.83
CA LYS A 233 13.20 -12.72 6.16
C LYS A 233 12.45 -12.36 4.89
N TRP A 234 11.13 -12.48 4.94
CA TRP A 234 10.27 -12.37 3.77
C TRP A 234 9.14 -11.38 4.00
N GLN A 235 8.95 -10.45 3.08
CA GLN A 235 7.80 -9.55 3.05
C GLN A 235 6.64 -10.23 2.31
N MET A 236 5.48 -10.27 2.95
CA MET A 236 4.29 -10.94 2.42
C MET A 236 3.33 -9.90 1.82
N TRP A 237 3.09 -9.93 0.51
CA TRP A 237 2.16 -9.03 -0.17
C TRP A 237 0.99 -9.82 -0.75
N TYR A 238 -0.21 -9.59 -0.24
CA TYR A 238 -1.40 -10.32 -0.62
C TYR A 238 -2.04 -9.73 -1.89
N ASP A 239 -2.33 -10.61 -2.83
CA ASP A 239 -3.03 -10.32 -4.07
C ASP A 239 -4.49 -10.81 -3.92
N SER A 240 -5.42 -9.87 -3.77
CA SER A 240 -6.82 -10.17 -3.52
C SER A 240 -7.55 -10.81 -4.71
N ASN A 241 -7.08 -10.57 -5.94
CA ASN A 241 -7.66 -11.16 -7.14
C ASN A 241 -7.36 -12.66 -7.22
N THR A 242 -6.14 -13.06 -6.87
CA THR A 242 -5.68 -14.45 -6.93
C THR A 242 -5.77 -15.20 -5.60
N LYS A 243 -6.08 -14.47 -4.51
CA LYS A 243 -6.08 -14.96 -3.12
C LYS A 243 -4.77 -15.62 -2.73
N ALA A 244 -3.65 -15.02 -3.15
CA ALA A 244 -2.31 -15.54 -3.02
C ALA A 244 -1.34 -14.46 -2.54
N TYR A 245 -0.13 -14.86 -2.14
CA TYR A 245 0.92 -13.93 -1.71
C TYR A 245 2.07 -13.89 -2.70
N ARG A 246 2.59 -12.69 -2.95
CA ARG A 246 3.97 -12.50 -3.39
C ARG A 246 4.85 -12.48 -2.14
N ILE A 247 5.94 -13.25 -2.17
CA ILE A 247 6.84 -13.43 -1.03
C ILE A 247 8.19 -12.82 -1.40
N HIS A 248 8.41 -11.57 -1.01
CA HIS A 248 9.57 -10.77 -1.39
C HIS A 248 10.70 -10.90 -0.36
N THR A 249 11.95 -10.74 -0.80
CA THR A 249 13.08 -10.67 0.14
C THR A 249 12.98 -9.39 0.97
N TYR A 250 13.42 -9.43 2.23
CA TYR A 250 13.34 -8.30 3.14
C TYR A 250 14.23 -7.10 2.75
N ASP A 251 15.50 -7.34 2.41
CA ASP A 251 16.46 -6.26 2.06
C ASP A 251 16.25 -5.69 0.65
N TYR A 252 15.72 -6.52 -0.25
CA TYR A 252 15.57 -6.20 -1.67
C TYR A 252 14.13 -6.48 -2.10
N GLY A 253 13.22 -5.56 -1.78
CA GLY A 253 11.79 -5.67 -2.13
C GLY A 253 11.48 -5.87 -3.62
N HIS A 254 12.49 -5.88 -4.49
CA HIS A 254 12.37 -6.20 -5.91
C HIS A 254 12.67 -7.67 -6.28
N LEU A 255 13.17 -8.50 -5.36
CA LEU A 255 13.36 -9.95 -5.55
C LEU A 255 12.29 -10.74 -4.80
N ALA A 256 11.84 -11.89 -5.34
CA ALA A 256 10.80 -12.72 -4.74
C ALA A 256 11.06 -14.22 -4.89
N LEU A 257 10.51 -15.00 -3.95
CA LEU A 257 10.47 -16.46 -3.98
C LEU A 257 9.51 -16.93 -5.08
N ARG A 258 10.05 -17.60 -6.11
CA ARG A 258 9.33 -17.85 -7.37
C ARG A 258 9.60 -19.27 -7.89
N GLN A 259 8.67 -19.81 -8.65
CA GLN A 259 8.91 -21.03 -9.41
C GLN A 259 9.79 -20.75 -10.63
N ALA A 260 10.81 -21.58 -10.91
CA ALA A 260 11.66 -21.48 -12.10
C ALA A 260 10.87 -21.63 -13.43
N THR A 261 11.40 -21.11 -14.54
CA THR A 261 10.77 -21.15 -15.90
C THR A 261 10.87 -22.54 -16.49
N THR A 262 12.05 -23.11 -16.39
CA THR A 262 12.33 -24.42 -16.92
C THR A 262 12.13 -25.46 -15.82
N PRO A 263 11.33 -26.50 -16.07
CA PRO A 263 11.22 -27.62 -15.15
C PRO A 263 12.55 -28.33 -15.01
N TYR A 264 12.87 -28.79 -13.80
CA TYR A 264 13.96 -29.72 -13.54
C TYR A 264 13.65 -31.11 -14.14
N ASN A 265 12.36 -31.50 -14.14
CA ASN A 265 11.80 -32.64 -14.88
C ASN A 265 10.28 -32.44 -15.06
N THR A 266 9.58 -33.37 -15.72
CA THR A 266 8.16 -33.24 -16.13
C THR A 266 7.16 -32.84 -15.04
N SER A 267 7.52 -32.87 -13.75
CA SER A 267 6.62 -32.48 -12.66
C SER A 267 7.29 -31.70 -11.53
N ARG A 268 8.49 -31.14 -11.76
CA ARG A 268 9.26 -30.43 -10.72
C ARG A 268 9.91 -29.17 -11.26
N TYR A 269 9.82 -28.09 -10.51
CA TYR A 269 10.57 -26.87 -10.79
C TYR A 269 11.36 -26.48 -9.56
N ASN A 270 12.57 -25.96 -9.75
CA ASN A 270 13.28 -25.31 -8.67
C ASN A 270 12.51 -24.08 -8.18
N VAL A 271 12.66 -23.77 -6.91
CA VAL A 271 12.25 -22.48 -6.37
C VAL A 271 13.47 -21.57 -6.38
N VAL A 272 13.32 -20.40 -6.99
CA VAL A 272 14.37 -19.42 -7.25
C VAL A 272 14.01 -18.09 -6.59
N ILE A 273 15.03 -17.27 -6.31
CA ILE A 273 14.88 -15.89 -5.88
C ILE A 273 15.35 -15.01 -7.03
N GLU A 274 14.41 -14.41 -7.73
CA GLU A 274 14.68 -13.60 -8.91
C GLU A 274 13.83 -12.33 -8.88
N ARG A 275 14.06 -11.43 -9.83
CA ARG A 275 13.30 -10.18 -9.94
C ARG A 275 11.80 -10.46 -10.01
N ALA A 276 11.05 -9.78 -9.15
CA ALA A 276 9.60 -9.86 -9.12
C ALA A 276 9.01 -9.27 -10.40
N ASP A 277 7.95 -9.91 -10.89
CA ASP A 277 7.10 -9.49 -11.98
C ASP A 277 5.64 -9.90 -11.68
N ASP A 278 4.74 -9.61 -12.61
CA ASP A 278 3.30 -9.89 -12.46
C ASP A 278 2.91 -11.33 -12.80
N SER A 279 3.85 -12.22 -13.07
CA SER A 279 3.54 -13.61 -13.44
C SER A 279 3.08 -14.44 -12.24
N ASN A 280 2.21 -15.42 -12.51
CA ASN A 280 1.69 -16.36 -11.51
C ASN A 280 2.76 -17.26 -10.87
N ARG A 281 4.00 -17.26 -11.37
CA ARG A 281 5.12 -18.02 -10.82
C ARG A 281 5.56 -17.53 -9.44
N GLY A 282 5.34 -16.24 -9.16
CA GLY A 282 5.66 -15.63 -7.87
C GLY A 282 4.50 -15.59 -6.88
N LEU A 283 3.34 -16.14 -7.25
CA LEU A 283 2.14 -16.13 -6.41
C LEU A 283 1.95 -17.48 -5.71
N TRP A 284 1.83 -17.43 -4.39
CA TRP A 284 1.69 -18.58 -3.51
C TRP A 284 0.40 -18.51 -2.69
N GLN A 285 -0.54 -19.43 -2.95
CA GLN A 285 -1.72 -19.60 -2.11
C GLN A 285 -1.35 -20.35 -0.84
N LEU A 286 -1.73 -19.81 0.31
CA LEU A 286 -1.54 -20.46 1.60
C LEU A 286 -2.74 -21.36 1.91
N ILE A 287 -2.55 -22.67 1.80
CA ILE A 287 -3.59 -23.67 2.09
C ILE A 287 -3.42 -24.14 3.54
N PRO A 288 -4.41 -23.95 4.44
CA PRO A 288 -4.30 -24.37 5.83
C PRO A 288 -3.95 -25.86 5.98
N ALA A 289 -3.00 -26.17 6.87
CA ALA A 289 -2.47 -27.51 7.10
C ALA A 289 -2.43 -27.93 8.58
N GLY A 290 -2.97 -27.08 9.48
CA GLY A 290 -3.01 -27.30 10.92
C GLY A 290 -2.33 -26.16 11.70
N GLU A 291 -1.89 -26.47 12.91
CA GLU A 291 -1.24 -25.52 13.83
C GLU A 291 0.06 -26.13 14.38
N HIS A 292 1.03 -25.28 14.70
CA HIS A 292 2.28 -25.64 15.37
C HIS A 292 2.53 -24.61 16.48
N GLY A 293 2.28 -25.01 17.73
CA GLY A 293 2.24 -24.09 18.86
C GLY A 293 1.10 -23.08 18.69
N LYS A 294 1.41 -21.78 18.68
CA LYS A 294 0.43 -20.68 18.47
C LYS A 294 0.33 -20.24 17.01
N ASN A 295 1.14 -20.81 16.12
CA ASN A 295 1.26 -20.37 14.73
C ASN A 295 0.57 -21.37 13.78
N LYS A 296 0.08 -20.85 12.65
CA LYS A 296 -0.61 -21.66 11.64
C LYS A 296 0.38 -22.33 10.70
N VAL A 297 0.04 -23.55 10.29
CA VAL A 297 0.79 -24.36 9.32
C VAL A 297 0.08 -24.27 7.97
N TYR A 298 0.85 -24.17 6.90
CA TYR A 298 0.35 -24.09 5.54
C TYR A 298 1.09 -25.02 4.59
N TYR A 299 0.37 -25.43 3.55
CA TYR A 299 0.97 -25.79 2.27
C TYR A 299 1.00 -24.53 1.40
N LEU A 300 2.12 -24.26 0.73
CA LEU A 300 2.24 -23.12 -0.19
C LEU A 300 2.04 -23.62 -1.62
N LYS A 301 0.90 -23.33 -2.24
CA LYS A 301 0.56 -23.76 -3.60
C LYS A 301 0.91 -22.67 -4.62
N ASN A 302 1.73 -22.99 -5.60
CA ASN A 302 2.10 -22.06 -6.68
C ASN A 302 0.94 -21.85 -7.66
N CYS A 303 0.65 -20.60 -8.02
CA CYS A 303 -0.49 -20.27 -8.88
C CYS A 303 -0.26 -20.56 -10.37
N ALA A 304 1.00 -20.71 -10.83
CA ALA A 304 1.29 -21.04 -12.23
C ALA A 304 1.10 -22.53 -12.52
N SER A 305 1.57 -23.40 -11.63
CA SER A 305 1.61 -24.85 -11.86
C SER A 305 0.61 -25.65 -11.03
N ASN A 306 -0.01 -25.04 -10.02
CA ASN A 306 -0.79 -25.74 -8.97
C ASN A 306 0.02 -26.75 -8.13
N LEU A 307 1.35 -26.76 -8.25
CA LEU A 307 2.25 -27.57 -7.42
C LEU A 307 2.53 -26.87 -6.08
N TYR A 308 3.07 -27.61 -5.12
CA TYR A 308 3.28 -27.16 -3.75
C TYR A 308 4.76 -27.00 -3.44
N LEU A 309 5.10 -25.99 -2.64
CA LEU A 309 6.45 -25.84 -2.08
C LEU A 309 6.81 -27.11 -1.31
N ASP A 310 8.00 -27.63 -1.60
CA ASP A 310 8.45 -28.93 -1.12
C ASP A 310 9.96 -28.89 -0.88
N VAL A 311 10.40 -29.41 0.26
CA VAL A 311 11.83 -29.67 0.52
C VAL A 311 12.22 -30.94 -0.23
N LYS A 312 13.04 -30.77 -1.28
CA LYS A 312 13.42 -31.81 -2.24
C LYS A 312 13.89 -33.08 -1.54
N ASN A 313 13.21 -34.19 -1.84
CA ASN A 313 13.51 -35.52 -1.30
C ASN A 313 13.56 -35.56 0.25
N SER A 314 12.89 -34.61 0.92
CA SER A 314 12.95 -34.43 2.39
C SER A 314 14.37 -34.26 2.94
N VAL A 315 15.34 -33.79 2.14
CA VAL A 315 16.72 -33.61 2.58
C VAL A 315 16.80 -32.41 3.52
N HIS A 316 17.08 -32.68 4.79
CA HIS A 316 17.14 -31.65 5.85
C HIS A 316 18.38 -31.79 6.75
N ASN A 317 19.28 -32.74 6.49
CA ASN A 317 20.52 -32.87 7.27
C ASN A 317 21.57 -31.79 6.90
N GLN A 318 21.42 -31.16 5.73
CA GLN A 318 22.27 -30.07 5.21
C GLN A 318 21.38 -28.89 4.75
N SER A 319 21.80 -28.09 3.77
CA SER A 319 20.91 -27.20 3.03
C SER A 319 19.99 -28.04 2.13
N GLY A 320 18.68 -27.98 2.38
CA GLY A 320 17.68 -28.69 1.57
C GLY A 320 17.16 -27.78 0.47
N GLU A 321 17.30 -28.14 -0.80
CA GLU A 321 16.74 -27.37 -1.91
C GLU A 321 15.20 -27.33 -1.87
N LEU A 322 14.63 -26.17 -2.17
CA LEU A 322 13.20 -26.00 -2.36
C LEU A 322 12.82 -26.19 -3.82
N ILE A 323 11.76 -26.98 -4.02
CA ILE A 323 11.15 -27.20 -5.32
C ILE A 323 9.64 -26.99 -5.23
N THR A 324 8.99 -26.98 -6.37
CA THR A 324 7.55 -27.25 -6.46
C THR A 324 7.33 -28.72 -6.80
N TYR A 325 6.39 -29.37 -6.12
CA TYR A 325 6.09 -30.79 -6.25
C TYR A 325 4.57 -31.06 -6.17
N PRO A 326 4.03 -32.14 -6.77
CA PRO A 326 2.64 -32.53 -6.56
C PRO A 326 2.31 -32.67 -5.08
N TYR A 327 1.05 -32.41 -4.72
CA TYR A 327 0.60 -32.52 -3.35
C TYR A 327 0.81 -33.95 -2.81
N THR A 328 1.48 -34.06 -1.66
CA THR A 328 1.66 -35.33 -0.95
C THR A 328 1.11 -35.30 0.47
N GLY A 329 0.85 -34.12 1.03
CA GLY A 329 0.43 -33.94 2.42
C GLY A 329 1.50 -34.28 3.47
N LYS A 330 2.71 -34.65 3.03
CA LYS A 330 3.83 -35.04 3.89
C LYS A 330 4.48 -33.82 4.56
N THR A 331 5.24 -34.07 5.61
CA THR A 331 5.89 -33.04 6.44
C THR A 331 6.82 -32.12 5.64
N ASN A 332 7.44 -32.61 4.56
CA ASN A 332 8.30 -31.81 3.66
C ASN A 332 7.57 -30.74 2.85
N GLN A 333 6.23 -30.69 2.90
CA GLN A 333 5.40 -29.64 2.28
C GLN A 333 4.71 -28.73 3.31
N LYS A 334 4.98 -28.92 4.61
CA LYS A 334 4.33 -28.17 5.68
C LYS A 334 5.27 -27.09 6.23
N PHE A 335 4.80 -25.85 6.19
CA PHE A 335 5.55 -24.69 6.64
C PHE A 335 4.77 -23.86 7.65
N VAL A 336 5.46 -23.35 8.66
CA VAL A 336 4.93 -22.44 9.68
C VAL A 336 5.29 -21.02 9.28
N ILE A 337 4.32 -20.12 9.25
CA ILE A 337 4.56 -18.69 8.97
C ILE A 337 4.65 -17.95 10.30
N ASN A 338 5.84 -17.48 10.64
CA ASN A 338 6.12 -16.76 11.89
C ASN A 338 6.31 -15.28 11.61
N VAL A 339 5.39 -14.43 12.10
CA VAL A 339 5.50 -12.98 11.97
C VAL A 339 6.61 -12.45 12.87
N ILE A 340 7.55 -11.70 12.30
CA ILE A 340 8.59 -11.00 13.02
C ILE A 340 7.96 -9.71 13.57
N ARG A 341 8.07 -9.50 14.88
CA ARG A 341 7.54 -8.33 15.58
C ARG A 341 8.63 -7.34 15.92
#